data_AF-A0A183AIA6-F1
#
_entry.id   AF-A0A183AIA6-F1
#
_cell.length_a   1.000
_cell.length_b   1.000
_cell.length_c   1.000
_cell.angle_alpha   90.00
_cell.angle_beta   90.00
_cell.angle_gamma   90.00
#
_symmetry.space_group_name_H-M   'P 1'
#
loop_
_entity.id
_entity.type
_entity.pdbx_description
1 polymer ?
#
loop_
_entity_poly.entity_id
_entity_poly.type
_entity_poly.pdbx_seq_one_letter_code
_entity_poly.pdbx_strand_id
1 'polypeptide(L)'
;LLTFPLFKFVPGEHVQGDRVFRLYRFGLQWYETEHNAELLLEPYGAAAIKLRIPVPDRPNRLPRGEGVGGGQLGRVAQLRRSLQTLFDEERLELRWKDATEVRLYAERLIQEAIRSSYEPGTEELVQFWLDTEPGKTVPLDDLTVQTSCAVLELVVFWLTKPHLVEKLFKVFVPRYRFYDRAYTSLFRLPPAQHPSPHAQSFHGFGVLELHGNPWPPVRGPVSEPFKDRYLVNILVAGALKHARAQQNSSSEPNKAQTVSMDSTSPAEIENS
;
A
#
# COMPACT_ATOMS: atom_id res chain seq x y z
N LEU A 1 -0.62 14.95 68.72
CA LEU A 1 -2.06 15.25 68.70
C LEU A 1 -2.25 16.61 68.01
N LEU A 2 -3.13 16.64 67.00
CA LEU A 2 -3.73 17.82 66.35
C LEU A 2 -2.82 18.55 65.33
N THR A 3 -2.90 18.21 64.04
CA THR A 3 -3.86 18.65 62.98
C THR A 3 -3.58 20.05 62.42
N PHE A 4 -3.10 20.10 61.17
CA PHE A 4 -3.25 21.24 60.27
C PHE A 4 -4.00 20.79 59.00
N PRO A 5 -4.81 21.66 58.39
CA PRO A 5 -5.93 21.26 57.54
C PRO A 5 -5.50 20.85 56.14
N LEU A 6 -6.16 19.81 55.62
CA LEU A 6 -6.19 19.46 54.20
C LEU A 6 -6.73 20.66 53.41
N PHE A 7 -5.87 21.27 52.59
CA PHE A 7 -6.34 22.00 51.42
C PHE A 7 -6.97 20.97 50.46
N LYS A 8 -8.30 21.00 50.36
CA LYS A 8 -9.03 20.36 49.27
C LYS A 8 -8.63 21.07 47.97
N PHE A 9 -7.76 20.46 47.19
CA PHE A 9 -7.57 20.85 45.80
C PHE A 9 -8.73 20.25 45.00
N VAL A 10 -9.64 21.11 44.54
CA VAL A 10 -10.64 20.76 43.54
C VAL A 10 -9.94 20.87 42.19
N PRO A 11 -9.71 19.78 41.44
CA PRO A 11 -9.28 19.91 40.07
C PRO A 11 -10.49 20.40 39.26
N GLY A 12 -10.50 21.69 38.96
CA GLY A 12 -11.33 22.21 37.88
C GLY A 12 -10.85 21.61 36.57
N GLU A 13 -11.77 21.00 35.82
CA GLU A 13 -11.54 20.61 34.44
C GLU A 13 -11.34 21.88 33.61
N HIS A 14 -10.09 22.20 33.29
CA HIS A 14 -9.79 23.10 32.19
C HIS A 14 -9.88 22.29 30.89
N VAL A 15 -11.01 22.37 30.22
CA VAL A 15 -11.17 21.89 28.84
C VAL A 15 -10.49 22.90 27.92
N GLN A 16 -9.28 22.59 27.50
CA GLN A 16 -8.63 23.23 26.36
C GLN A 16 -7.97 22.14 25.50
N GLY A 17 -8.75 21.63 24.54
CA GLY A 17 -8.30 20.79 23.42
C GLY A 17 -7.72 19.40 23.77
N ASP A 18 -8.54 18.35 23.60
CA ASP A 18 -8.21 16.97 23.19
C ASP A 18 -6.91 16.26 23.66
N ARG A 19 -6.28 16.66 24.76
CA ARG A 19 -5.12 15.93 25.32
C ARG A 19 -5.27 15.76 26.82
N VAL A 20 -5.67 14.56 27.24
CA VAL A 20 -5.64 14.15 28.65
C VAL A 20 -4.26 13.60 28.96
N PHE A 21 -3.51 14.26 29.84
CA PHE A 21 -2.24 13.77 30.35
C PHE A 21 -2.45 13.05 31.70
N ARG A 22 -1.90 11.85 31.85
CA ARG A 22 -1.77 11.21 33.16
C ARG A 22 -0.30 10.94 33.46
N LEU A 23 0.25 11.67 34.43
CA LEU A 23 1.64 11.54 34.90
C LEU A 23 1.77 10.33 35.84
N TYR A 24 2.68 9.40 35.51
CA TYR A 24 3.20 8.42 36.46
C TYR A 24 4.71 8.56 36.61
N ARG A 25 5.21 8.28 37.81
CA ARG A 25 6.56 8.58 38.31
C ARG A 25 7.72 7.84 37.61
N PHE A 26 7.49 7.01 36.60
CA PHE A 26 8.56 6.40 35.82
C PHE A 26 8.13 6.24 34.35
N GLY A 27 8.64 7.13 33.49
CA GLY A 27 8.57 7.00 32.03
C GLY A 27 7.34 7.63 31.37
N LEU A 28 7.59 8.45 30.34
CA LEU A 28 6.61 8.89 29.35
C LEU A 28 6.35 7.72 28.40
N GLN A 29 5.26 6.99 28.61
CA GLN A 29 4.76 6.02 27.64
C GLN A 29 3.63 6.67 26.86
N TRP A 30 3.82 6.84 25.55
CA TRP A 30 2.77 7.26 24.63
C TRP A 30 1.74 6.15 24.52
N TYR A 31 0.47 6.46 24.76
CA TYR A 31 -0.65 5.64 24.34
C TYR A 31 -1.52 6.51 23.45
N GLU A 32 -1.64 6.11 22.20
CA GLU A 32 -2.63 6.67 21.28
C GLU A 32 -3.98 6.17 21.80
N THR A 33 -4.84 7.08 22.25
CA THR A 33 -6.21 6.74 22.61
C THR A 33 -6.87 6.23 21.34
N GLU A 34 -7.20 4.94 21.32
CA GLU A 34 -8.01 4.32 20.28
C GLU A 34 -9.26 5.19 20.11
N HIS A 35 -9.24 6.02 19.08
CA HIS A 35 -10.43 6.67 18.60
C HIS A 35 -11.33 5.52 18.18
N ASN A 36 -12.52 5.49 18.78
CA ASN A 36 -13.58 4.55 18.45
C ASN A 36 -13.61 4.36 16.93
N ALA A 37 -13.34 3.13 16.51
CA ALA A 37 -13.38 2.69 15.12
C ALA A 37 -14.84 2.67 14.62
N GLU A 38 -15.46 3.84 14.57
CA GLU A 38 -16.61 4.07 13.71
C GLU A 38 -16.10 4.02 12.27
N LEU A 39 -16.03 2.81 11.69
CA LEU A 39 -15.97 2.52 10.25
C LEU A 39 -15.52 3.73 9.37
N LEU A 40 -14.34 4.27 9.64
CA LEU A 40 -13.79 5.37 8.85
C LEU A 40 -13.46 4.72 7.53
N LEU A 41 -14.32 4.94 6.56
CA LEU A 41 -14.07 4.56 5.18
C LEU A 41 -12.86 5.40 4.77
N GLU A 42 -11.66 4.84 4.95
CA GLU A 42 -10.40 5.49 4.64
C GLU A 42 -10.53 6.12 3.24
N PRO A 43 -10.23 7.41 3.06
CA PRO A 43 -10.48 8.12 1.80
C PRO A 43 -9.67 7.55 0.63
N TYR A 44 -8.70 6.69 0.93
CA TYR A 44 -7.82 5.97 0.02
C TYR A 44 -7.54 4.54 0.52
N GLY A 45 -7.07 3.69 -0.40
CA GLY A 45 -6.75 2.28 -0.13
C GLY A 45 -5.48 2.10 0.69
N ALA A 46 -5.24 0.86 1.11
CA ALA A 46 -4.20 0.54 2.08
C ALA A 46 -2.76 0.76 1.56
N ALA A 47 -2.56 0.97 0.26
CA ALA A 47 -1.27 1.32 -0.35
C ALA A 47 -0.90 2.80 -0.18
N ALA A 48 -1.87 3.70 0.01
CA ALA A 48 -1.61 5.12 0.25
C ALA A 48 -1.08 5.37 1.68
N ILE A 49 -1.41 4.51 2.63
CA ILE A 49 -0.90 4.59 4.01
C ILE A 49 0.53 4.05 4.11
N LYS A 50 0.79 2.89 3.52
CA LYS A 50 2.07 2.17 3.67
C LYS A 50 2.55 1.59 2.35
N LEU A 51 3.84 1.74 2.07
CA LEU A 51 4.50 1.11 0.93
C LEU A 51 4.33 -0.41 1.01
N ARG A 52 3.75 -1.00 -0.05
CA ARG A 52 3.49 -2.43 -0.18
C ARG A 52 4.63 -3.19 -0.85
N ILE A 53 5.84 -2.65 -0.75
CA ILE A 53 7.06 -3.22 -1.33
C ILE A 53 8.17 -3.22 -0.27
N PRO A 54 9.11 -4.18 -0.32
CA PRO A 54 10.25 -4.20 0.59
C PRO A 54 11.19 -3.04 0.27
N VAL A 55 11.43 -2.18 1.24
CA VAL A 55 12.43 -1.10 1.18
C VAL A 55 13.72 -1.62 1.80
N PRO A 56 14.85 -1.61 1.08
CA PRO A 56 16.12 -2.05 1.67
C PRO A 56 16.63 -1.02 2.69
N ASP A 57 17.14 -1.48 3.83
CA ASP A 57 17.69 -0.60 4.87
C ASP A 57 18.93 0.18 4.40
N ARG A 58 19.68 -0.41 3.44
CA ARG A 58 20.88 0.19 2.86
C ARG A 58 20.62 0.51 1.38
N PRO A 59 21.12 1.65 0.88
CA PRO A 59 20.99 2.00 -0.53
C PRO A 59 21.74 0.98 -1.40
N ASN A 60 21.17 0.60 -2.54
CA ASN A 60 21.89 -0.25 -3.47
C ASN A 60 23.03 0.54 -4.13
N ARG A 61 24.15 -0.13 -4.36
CA ARG A 61 25.26 0.46 -5.13
C ARG A 61 24.90 0.41 -6.61
N LEU A 62 24.57 1.57 -7.19
CA LEU A 62 24.36 1.73 -8.62
C LEU A 62 25.73 2.02 -9.27
N PRO A 63 26.25 1.13 -10.13
CA PRO A 63 27.59 1.26 -10.70
C PRO A 63 27.70 2.36 -11.75
N ARG A 64 26.56 2.85 -12.26
CA ARG A 64 26.49 3.93 -13.23
C ARG A 64 25.63 5.04 -12.63
N GLY A 65 26.10 6.27 -12.80
CA GLY A 65 25.31 7.48 -12.68
C GLY A 65 25.36 8.21 -14.03
N GLU A 66 24.51 9.21 -14.21
CA GLU A 66 24.58 10.08 -15.37
C GLU A 66 25.88 10.92 -15.36
N GLY A 67 26.55 10.97 -16.52
CA GLY A 67 27.82 11.68 -16.68
C GLY A 67 29.05 10.96 -16.12
N VAL A 68 30.23 11.33 -16.62
CA VAL A 68 31.51 10.85 -16.09
C VAL A 68 31.74 11.49 -14.72
N GLY A 69 31.89 10.68 -13.67
CA GLY A 69 32.13 11.18 -12.31
C GLY A 69 30.92 11.81 -11.61
N GLY A 70 29.69 11.58 -12.09
CA GLY A 70 28.48 12.24 -11.58
C GLY A 70 28.12 11.97 -10.11
N GLY A 71 28.71 10.96 -9.46
CA GLY A 71 28.51 10.68 -8.04
C GLY A 71 27.03 10.53 -7.65
N GLN A 72 26.63 11.20 -6.56
CA GLN A 72 25.24 11.17 -6.07
C GLN A 72 24.27 11.95 -6.96
N LEU A 73 24.69 13.09 -7.53
CA LEU A 73 23.85 13.92 -8.39
C LEU A 73 23.53 13.20 -9.70
N GLY A 74 24.53 12.60 -10.34
CA GLY A 74 24.36 11.81 -11.56
C GLY A 74 23.47 10.58 -11.33
N ARG A 75 23.52 9.99 -10.13
CA ARG A 75 22.60 8.90 -9.75
C ARG A 75 21.15 9.39 -9.71
N VAL A 76 20.87 10.50 -9.02
CA VAL A 76 19.51 11.06 -8.93
C VAL A 76 18.99 11.45 -10.32
N ALA A 77 19.84 12.06 -11.16
CA ALA A 77 19.48 12.42 -12.53
C ALA A 77 19.11 11.19 -13.39
N GLN A 78 19.88 10.10 -13.30
CA GLN A 78 19.57 8.84 -13.97
C GLN A 78 18.24 8.22 -13.48
N LEU A 79 18.02 8.19 -12.16
CA LEU A 79 16.77 7.69 -11.57
C LEU A 79 15.59 8.53 -12.03
N ARG A 80 15.76 9.86 -12.08
CA ARG A 80 14.75 10.80 -12.56
C ARG A 80 14.39 10.54 -14.02
N ARG A 81 15.36 10.36 -14.91
CA ARG A 81 15.12 9.99 -16.32
C ARG A 81 14.35 8.68 -16.44
N SER A 82 14.74 7.67 -15.65
CA SER A 82 14.10 6.36 -15.64
C SER A 82 12.65 6.45 -15.14
N LEU A 83 12.43 7.21 -14.07
CA LEU A 83 11.10 7.45 -13.51
C LEU A 83 10.21 8.19 -14.51
N GLN A 84 10.70 9.24 -15.16
CA GLN A 84 9.94 9.94 -16.22
C GLN A 84 9.50 8.99 -17.33
N THR A 85 10.41 8.15 -17.80
CA THR A 85 10.11 7.16 -18.85
C THR A 85 9.05 6.15 -18.37
N LEU A 86 9.11 5.73 -17.10
CA LEU A 86 8.11 4.83 -16.51
C LEU A 86 6.71 5.47 -16.45
N PHE A 87 6.58 6.75 -16.11
CA PHE A 87 5.28 7.43 -16.08
C PHE A 87 4.75 7.73 -17.49
N ASP A 88 5.65 7.95 -18.45
CA ASP A 88 5.32 8.17 -19.86
C ASP A 88 4.78 6.87 -20.49
N GLU A 89 5.58 5.80 -20.45
CA GLU A 89 5.34 4.53 -21.16
C GLU A 89 4.56 3.50 -20.33
N GLU A 90 4.43 3.68 -19.00
CA GLU A 90 3.80 2.75 -18.04
C GLU A 90 4.46 1.37 -17.91
N ARG A 91 5.43 1.04 -18.76
CA ARG A 91 6.26 -0.16 -18.75
C ARG A 91 7.68 0.23 -19.17
N LEU A 92 8.68 -0.21 -18.42
CA LEU A 92 10.07 0.15 -18.65
C LEU A 92 11.01 -1.03 -18.37
N GLU A 93 11.94 -1.28 -19.28
CA GLU A 93 12.97 -2.31 -19.12
C GLU A 93 14.28 -1.69 -18.64
N LEU A 94 14.80 -2.16 -17.50
CA LEU A 94 16.00 -1.62 -16.87
C LEU A 94 16.89 -2.74 -16.34
N ARG A 95 18.12 -2.39 -15.96
CA ARG A 95 18.92 -3.28 -15.10
C ARG A 95 18.18 -3.52 -13.79
N TRP A 96 18.25 -4.74 -13.28
CA TRP A 96 17.49 -5.15 -12.09
C TRP A 96 17.70 -4.22 -10.88
N LYS A 97 18.95 -3.83 -10.62
CA LYS A 97 19.27 -2.89 -9.52
C LYS A 97 18.62 -1.53 -9.71
N ASP A 98 18.69 -0.98 -10.91
CA ASP A 98 18.09 0.32 -11.25
C ASP A 98 16.56 0.21 -11.12
N ALA A 99 15.97 -0.88 -11.62
CA ALA A 99 14.53 -1.14 -11.53
C ALA A 99 14.04 -1.21 -10.07
N THR A 100 14.77 -1.90 -9.19
CA THR A 100 14.40 -1.99 -7.76
C THR A 100 14.41 -0.62 -7.08
N GLU A 101 15.32 0.28 -7.48
CA GLU A 101 15.36 1.62 -6.90
C GLU A 101 14.31 2.55 -7.49
N VAL A 102 14.18 2.58 -8.81
CA VAL A 102 13.15 3.38 -9.50
C VAL A 102 11.77 3.03 -8.97
N ARG A 103 11.51 1.75 -8.70
CA ARG A 103 10.27 1.26 -8.08
C ARG A 103 9.97 1.94 -6.74
N LEU A 104 10.97 2.13 -5.88
CA LEU A 104 10.79 2.77 -4.57
C LEU A 104 10.32 4.21 -4.72
N TYR A 105 10.98 4.96 -5.61
CA TYR A 105 10.63 6.36 -5.88
C TYR A 105 9.28 6.50 -6.57
N ALA A 106 8.95 5.61 -7.51
CA ALA A 106 7.66 5.61 -8.19
C ALA A 106 6.50 5.34 -7.22
N GLU A 107 6.62 4.33 -6.36
CA GLU A 107 5.60 4.02 -5.35
C GLU A 107 5.42 5.18 -4.37
N ARG A 108 6.53 5.77 -3.91
CA ARG A 108 6.50 6.91 -3.00
C ARG A 108 5.86 8.14 -3.64
N LEU A 109 6.16 8.41 -4.91
CA LEU A 109 5.61 9.56 -5.63
C LEU A 109 4.09 9.44 -5.80
N ILE A 110 3.60 8.27 -6.20
CA ILE A 110 2.16 8.01 -6.32
C ILE A 110 1.48 8.10 -4.95
N GLN A 111 2.12 7.56 -3.90
CA GLN A 111 1.61 7.64 -2.54
C GLN A 111 1.41 9.08 -2.07
N GLU A 112 2.41 9.94 -2.25
CA GLU A 112 2.32 11.35 -1.85
C GLU A 112 1.30 12.12 -2.70
N ALA A 113 1.21 11.83 -4.00
CA ALA A 113 0.20 12.43 -4.87
C ALA A 113 -1.24 12.04 -4.49
N ILE A 114 -1.48 10.80 -4.06
CA ILE A 114 -2.81 10.37 -3.58
C ILE A 114 -3.16 11.08 -2.27
N ARG A 115 -2.20 11.21 -1.35
CA ARG A 115 -2.42 11.94 -0.09
C ARG A 115 -2.75 13.40 -0.33
N SER A 116 -1.98 14.08 -1.18
CA SER A 116 -2.24 15.48 -1.51
C SER A 116 -3.55 15.68 -2.27
N SER A 117 -3.98 14.70 -3.08
CA SER A 117 -5.26 14.81 -3.81
C SER A 117 -6.49 14.89 -2.91
N TYR A 118 -6.38 14.52 -1.63
CA TYR A 118 -7.45 14.69 -0.66
C TYR A 118 -7.49 16.10 -0.06
N GLU A 119 -6.35 16.80 -0.05
CA GLU A 119 -6.30 18.18 0.43
C GLU A 119 -7.08 19.10 -0.54
N PRO A 120 -8.00 19.94 -0.04
CA PRO A 120 -8.70 20.89 -0.89
C PRO A 120 -7.71 21.84 -1.55
N GLY A 121 -7.92 22.15 -2.84
CA GLY A 121 -7.10 23.11 -3.58
C GLY A 121 -5.88 22.54 -4.30
N THR A 122 -5.50 21.27 -4.09
CA THR A 122 -4.38 20.64 -4.83
C THR A 122 -4.64 20.63 -6.34
N GLU A 123 -5.86 20.32 -6.77
CA GLU A 123 -6.22 20.30 -8.19
C GLU A 123 -6.13 21.69 -8.82
N GLU A 124 -6.61 22.71 -8.11
CA GLU A 124 -6.53 24.12 -8.53
C GLU A 124 -5.08 24.58 -8.63
N LEU A 125 -4.24 24.21 -7.66
CA LEU A 125 -2.80 24.51 -7.66
C LEU A 125 -2.08 23.83 -8.83
N VAL A 126 -2.44 22.60 -9.16
CA VAL A 126 -1.88 21.89 -10.32
C VAL A 126 -2.32 22.55 -11.63
N GLN A 127 -3.60 22.92 -11.78
CA GLN A 127 -4.07 23.65 -12.97
C GLN A 127 -3.37 25.00 -13.10
N PHE A 128 -3.30 25.75 -11.99
CA PHE A 128 -2.60 27.02 -11.93
C PHE A 128 -1.13 26.89 -12.37
N TRP A 129 -0.43 25.85 -11.92
CA TRP A 129 0.93 25.56 -12.35
C TRP A 129 1.04 25.24 -13.85
N LEU A 130 0.08 24.48 -14.41
CA LEU A 130 0.04 24.17 -15.84
C LEU A 130 -0.21 25.41 -16.71
N ASP A 131 -1.02 26.35 -16.24
CA ASP A 131 -1.34 27.60 -16.93
C ASP A 131 -0.22 28.65 -16.82
N THR A 132 0.67 28.50 -15.83
CA THR A 132 1.75 29.45 -15.59
C THR A 132 2.85 29.32 -16.63
N GLU A 133 3.17 30.44 -17.29
CA GLU A 133 4.30 30.49 -18.23
C GLU A 133 5.65 30.28 -17.51
N PRO A 134 6.60 29.54 -18.12
CA PRO A 134 7.90 29.28 -17.52
C PRO A 134 8.67 30.58 -17.29
N GLY A 135 9.18 30.79 -16.08
CA GLY A 135 9.99 31.94 -15.70
C GLY A 135 9.22 33.12 -15.07
N LYS A 136 7.89 33.01 -14.97
CA LYS A 136 7.07 33.98 -14.23
C LYS A 136 7.08 33.63 -12.74
N THR A 137 7.48 34.58 -11.89
CA THR A 137 7.33 34.45 -10.44
C THR A 137 5.96 34.95 -10.03
N VAL A 138 5.19 34.11 -9.35
CA VAL A 138 3.89 34.49 -8.78
C VAL A 138 4.05 34.59 -7.26
N PRO A 139 3.66 35.72 -6.62
CA PRO A 139 3.63 35.82 -5.17
C PRO A 139 2.68 34.77 -4.58
N LEU A 140 3.17 34.00 -3.60
CA LEU A 140 2.40 32.92 -2.98
C LEU A 140 1.18 33.43 -2.21
N ASP A 141 1.24 34.67 -1.72
CA ASP A 141 0.20 35.33 -0.92
C ASP A 141 -1.10 35.58 -1.72
N ASP A 142 -1.03 35.61 -3.05
CA ASP A 142 -2.18 35.82 -3.93
C ASP A 142 -2.98 34.53 -4.18
N LEU A 143 -2.45 33.35 -3.81
CA LEU A 143 -3.18 32.09 -3.93
C LEU A 143 -4.15 31.94 -2.75
N THR A 144 -5.44 31.84 -3.06
CA THR A 144 -6.51 31.51 -2.10
C THR A 144 -6.44 30.07 -1.55
N VAL A 145 -5.37 29.36 -1.87
CA VAL A 145 -5.24 27.92 -1.75
C VAL A 145 -4.44 27.60 -0.48
N GLN A 146 -5.12 27.10 0.56
CA GLN A 146 -4.51 26.67 1.83
C GLN A 146 -3.80 25.31 1.71
N THR A 147 -3.08 25.07 0.62
CA THR A 147 -2.51 23.75 0.31
C THR A 147 -1.00 23.78 0.35
N SER A 148 -0.40 22.66 0.76
CA SER A 148 1.06 22.54 0.83
C SER A 148 1.67 22.41 -0.57
N CYS A 149 2.45 23.40 -1.01
CA CYS A 149 3.16 23.34 -2.30
C CYS A 149 4.23 22.23 -2.39
N ALA A 150 4.65 21.71 -1.23
CA ALA A 150 5.75 20.75 -1.10
C ALA A 150 5.56 19.49 -1.96
N VAL A 151 4.32 19.00 -2.09
CA VAL A 151 4.05 17.82 -2.92
C VAL A 151 4.16 18.15 -4.41
N LEU A 152 3.68 19.32 -4.84
CA LEU A 152 3.87 19.75 -6.23
C LEU A 152 5.36 19.92 -6.54
N GLU A 153 6.12 20.56 -5.65
CA GLU A 153 7.58 20.72 -5.82
C GLU A 153 8.30 19.36 -5.95
N LEU A 154 7.94 18.40 -5.10
CA LEU A 154 8.45 17.03 -5.19
C LEU A 154 8.10 16.39 -6.55
N VAL A 155 6.86 16.56 -7.00
CA VAL A 155 6.39 16.02 -8.28
C VAL A 155 7.13 16.67 -9.45
N VAL A 156 7.24 17.99 -9.49
CA VAL A 156 7.94 18.74 -10.55
C VAL A 156 9.43 18.42 -10.56
N PHE A 157 10.03 18.18 -9.39
CA PHE A 157 11.42 17.75 -9.29
C PHE A 157 11.66 16.41 -10.01
N TRP A 158 10.79 15.42 -9.82
CA TRP A 158 10.91 14.10 -10.43
C TRP A 158 10.38 14.06 -11.87
N LEU A 159 9.27 14.73 -12.16
CA LEU A 159 8.61 14.78 -13.45
C LEU A 159 8.88 16.14 -14.11
N THR A 160 9.99 16.23 -14.84
CA THR A 160 10.40 17.46 -15.53
C THR A 160 9.43 17.86 -16.65
N LYS A 161 8.73 16.89 -17.25
CA LYS A 161 7.77 17.15 -18.32
C LYS A 161 6.39 17.49 -17.73
N PRO A 162 5.76 18.64 -18.07
CA PRO A 162 4.51 19.08 -17.44
C PRO A 162 3.32 18.15 -17.72
N HIS A 163 3.23 17.56 -18.90
CA HIS A 163 2.17 16.58 -19.21
C HIS A 163 2.23 15.33 -18.32
N LEU A 164 3.40 14.97 -17.77
CA LEU A 164 3.49 13.84 -16.83
C LEU A 164 2.94 14.21 -15.45
N VAL A 165 3.10 15.47 -15.03
CA VAL A 165 2.49 16.00 -13.80
C VAL A 165 0.96 15.97 -13.95
N GLU A 166 0.45 16.44 -15.09
CA GLU A 166 -0.98 16.35 -15.39
C GLU A 166 -1.47 14.90 -15.42
N LYS A 167 -0.75 14.00 -16.11
CA LYS A 167 -1.05 12.56 -16.15
C LYS A 167 -1.05 11.94 -14.74
N LEU A 168 -0.15 12.35 -13.86
CA LEU A 168 -0.11 11.90 -12.48
C LEU A 168 -1.41 12.18 -11.74
N PHE A 169 -1.86 13.43 -11.74
CA PHE A 169 -3.07 13.83 -11.00
C PHE A 169 -4.37 13.42 -11.70
N LYS A 170 -4.46 13.53 -13.03
CA LYS A 170 -5.70 13.21 -13.76
C LYS A 170 -5.90 11.72 -14.01
N VAL A 171 -4.83 10.95 -14.19
CA VAL A 171 -4.91 9.53 -14.58
C VAL A 171 -4.48 8.61 -13.45
N PHE A 172 -3.28 8.79 -12.91
CA PHE A 172 -2.73 7.82 -11.95
C PHE A 172 -3.34 7.92 -10.56
N VAL A 173 -3.59 9.12 -10.04
CA VAL A 173 -4.21 9.32 -8.72
C VAL A 173 -5.62 8.68 -8.66
N PRO A 174 -6.57 8.97 -9.57
CA PRO A 174 -7.87 8.30 -9.58
C PRO A 174 -7.76 6.78 -9.77
N ARG A 175 -6.85 6.33 -10.65
CA ARG A 175 -6.62 4.91 -10.93
C ARG A 175 -6.17 4.12 -9.69
N TYR A 176 -5.31 4.71 -8.87
CA TYR A 176 -4.68 4.04 -7.73
C TYR A 176 -5.28 4.41 -6.38
N ARG A 177 -6.28 5.29 -6.33
CA ARG A 177 -6.87 5.81 -5.10
C ARG A 177 -7.23 4.73 -4.08
N PHE A 178 -7.84 3.64 -4.55
CA PHE A 178 -8.34 2.55 -3.69
C PHE A 178 -7.50 1.26 -3.79
N TYR A 179 -6.23 1.36 -4.15
CA TYR A 179 -5.36 0.19 -4.22
C TYR A 179 -4.94 -0.28 -2.82
N ASP A 180 -5.08 -1.59 -2.58
CA ASP A 180 -4.56 -2.24 -1.38
C ASP A 180 -3.20 -2.94 -1.61
N ARG A 181 -2.84 -3.12 -2.87
CA ARG A 181 -1.56 -3.69 -3.32
C ARG A 181 -0.59 -2.60 -3.78
N ALA A 182 0.66 -2.96 -3.99
CA ALA A 182 1.66 -2.09 -4.61
C ALA A 182 1.15 -1.52 -5.95
N TYR A 183 1.52 -0.28 -6.29
CA TYR A 183 1.12 0.36 -7.55
C TYR A 183 1.86 -0.23 -8.75
N THR A 184 3.03 -0.80 -8.50
CA THR A 184 3.95 -1.32 -9.52
C THR A 184 4.16 -2.82 -9.40
N SER A 185 4.42 -3.45 -10.54
CA SER A 185 4.89 -4.82 -10.64
C SER A 185 6.30 -4.86 -11.25
N LEU A 186 7.13 -5.77 -10.75
CA LEU A 186 8.52 -5.90 -11.19
C LEU A 186 8.79 -7.37 -11.54
N PHE A 187 9.21 -7.61 -12.77
CA PHE A 187 9.50 -8.93 -13.32
C PHE A 187 10.97 -9.06 -13.66
N ARG A 188 11.60 -10.16 -13.24
CA ARG A 188 12.99 -10.44 -13.61
C ARG A 188 13.02 -11.15 -14.95
N LEU A 189 13.80 -10.62 -15.88
CA LEU A 189 13.98 -11.24 -17.19
C LEU A 189 15.03 -12.36 -17.11
N PRO A 190 14.87 -13.42 -17.92
CA PRO A 190 15.93 -14.41 -18.06
C PRO A 190 17.21 -13.73 -18.60
N PRO A 191 18.39 -14.22 -18.19
CA PRO A 191 19.63 -13.72 -18.78
C PRO A 191 19.64 -13.98 -20.28
N ALA A 192 20.22 -13.06 -21.05
CA ALA A 192 20.34 -13.23 -22.49
C ALA A 192 21.14 -14.51 -22.81
N GLN A 193 20.64 -15.31 -23.76
CA GLN A 193 21.21 -16.61 -24.11
C GLN A 193 22.60 -16.52 -24.76
N HIS A 194 22.94 -15.37 -25.34
CA HIS A 194 24.24 -15.12 -25.96
C HIS A 194 25.13 -14.30 -25.01
N PRO A 195 26.44 -14.61 -24.94
CA PRO A 195 27.38 -13.87 -24.11
C PRO A 195 27.61 -12.48 -24.71
N SER A 196 26.70 -11.54 -24.46
CA SER A 196 26.97 -10.14 -24.70
C SER A 196 27.64 -9.52 -23.46
N PRO A 197 28.50 -8.51 -23.64
CA PRO A 197 29.00 -7.71 -22.51
C PRO A 197 27.87 -7.12 -21.65
N HIS A 198 26.67 -6.95 -22.24
CA HIS A 198 25.46 -6.54 -21.54
C HIS A 198 24.77 -7.70 -20.77
N ALA A 199 24.84 -8.93 -21.28
CA ALA A 199 24.39 -10.16 -20.61
C ALA A 199 25.22 -10.50 -19.37
N GLN A 200 26.49 -10.08 -19.33
CA GLN A 200 27.39 -10.21 -18.17
C GLN A 200 27.03 -9.27 -17.00
N SER A 201 25.97 -8.45 -17.13
CA SER A 201 25.46 -7.71 -15.99
C SER A 201 25.03 -8.69 -14.89
N PHE A 202 25.85 -8.84 -13.84
CA PHE A 202 25.68 -9.79 -12.73
C PHE A 202 24.29 -9.81 -12.06
N HIS A 203 23.45 -8.80 -12.31
CA HIS A 203 22.13 -8.67 -11.72
C HIS A 203 20.97 -8.93 -12.71
N GLY A 204 21.25 -9.04 -14.01
CA GLY A 204 20.24 -9.21 -15.06
C GLY A 204 19.39 -7.97 -15.31
N PHE A 205 18.42 -8.10 -16.21
CA PHE A 205 17.42 -7.07 -16.52
C PHE A 205 16.09 -7.40 -15.85
N GLY A 206 15.24 -6.38 -15.71
CA GLY A 206 13.86 -6.53 -15.26
C GLY A 206 12.94 -5.55 -15.96
N VAL A 207 11.68 -5.96 -16.07
CA VAL A 207 10.58 -5.13 -16.55
C VAL A 207 9.85 -4.57 -15.34
N LEU A 208 9.81 -3.24 -15.22
CA LEU A 208 9.03 -2.51 -14.23
C LEU A 208 7.77 -1.96 -14.90
N GLU A 209 6.61 -2.20 -14.30
CA GLU A 209 5.33 -1.79 -14.87
C GLU A 209 4.42 -1.17 -13.82
N LEU A 210 3.63 -0.19 -14.25
CA LEU A 210 2.51 0.35 -13.51
C LEU A 210 1.28 -0.56 -13.71
N HIS A 211 0.53 -0.86 -12.66
CA HIS A 211 -0.66 -1.70 -12.77
C HIS A 211 -1.79 -1.00 -13.54
N GLY A 212 -2.55 -1.75 -14.34
CA GLY A 212 -3.61 -1.16 -15.17
C GLY A 212 -3.07 -0.39 -16.38
N ASN A 213 -1.85 -0.72 -16.81
CA ASN A 213 -1.26 -0.23 -18.04
C ASN A 213 -1.97 -0.82 -19.28
N PRO A 214 -1.93 -0.13 -20.44
CA PRO A 214 -2.62 -0.55 -21.67
C PRO A 214 -1.92 -1.71 -22.39
N TRP A 215 -0.79 -2.18 -21.87
CA TRP A 215 0.03 -3.18 -22.53
C TRP A 215 -0.43 -4.61 -22.20
N PRO A 216 -0.23 -5.58 -23.12
CA PRO A 216 -0.45 -6.99 -22.81
C PRO A 216 0.34 -7.40 -21.57
N PRO A 217 -0.24 -8.13 -20.62
CA PRO A 217 0.42 -8.45 -19.35
C PRO A 217 1.68 -9.32 -19.59
N VAL A 218 2.82 -8.95 -19.00
CA VAL A 218 4.11 -9.66 -19.20
C VAL A 218 4.05 -11.11 -18.75
N ARG A 219 3.36 -11.36 -17.64
CA ARG A 219 2.89 -12.71 -17.36
C ARG A 219 1.56 -12.86 -18.07
N GLY A 220 1.51 -13.73 -19.09
CA GLY A 220 0.25 -14.21 -19.65
C GLY A 220 -0.61 -14.87 -18.57
N PRO A 221 -1.79 -15.43 -18.91
CA PRO A 221 -2.54 -16.22 -17.94
C PRO A 221 -1.70 -17.43 -17.47
N VAL A 222 -1.00 -17.27 -16.34
CA VAL A 222 -0.28 -18.36 -15.61
C VAL A 222 -1.26 -19.12 -14.71
N SER A 223 -2.58 -18.88 -14.84
CA SER A 223 -3.53 -19.87 -14.37
C SER A 223 -3.44 -21.02 -15.35
N GLU A 224 -2.50 -21.93 -15.08
CA GLU A 224 -2.42 -23.18 -15.80
C GLU A 224 -3.83 -23.78 -15.84
N PRO A 225 -4.36 -24.07 -17.04
CA PRO A 225 -5.73 -24.52 -17.15
C PRO A 225 -5.91 -25.77 -16.29
N PHE A 226 -7.00 -25.82 -15.54
CA PHE A 226 -7.37 -26.95 -14.70
C PHE A 226 -6.45 -27.24 -13.50
N LYS A 227 -5.81 -26.22 -12.91
CA LYS A 227 -5.05 -26.37 -11.64
C LYS A 227 -5.84 -27.14 -10.57
N ASP A 228 -7.14 -26.89 -10.43
CA ASP A 228 -8.00 -27.60 -9.47
C ASP A 228 -8.15 -29.10 -9.76
N ARG A 229 -7.92 -29.52 -11.02
CA ARG A 229 -7.96 -30.91 -11.45
C ARG A 229 -6.61 -31.62 -11.40
N TYR A 230 -5.54 -30.93 -11.00
CA TYR A 230 -4.27 -31.60 -10.79
C TYR A 230 -4.45 -32.65 -9.71
N LEU A 231 -3.95 -33.87 -9.98
CA LEU A 231 -4.11 -34.99 -9.06
C LEU A 231 -3.69 -34.60 -7.64
N VAL A 232 -2.59 -33.86 -7.49
CA VAL A 232 -2.13 -33.34 -6.20
C VAL A 232 -3.18 -32.46 -5.52
N ASN A 233 -3.79 -31.51 -6.23
CA ASN A 233 -4.80 -30.61 -5.67
C ASN A 233 -6.12 -31.34 -5.34
N ILE A 234 -6.52 -32.32 -6.17
CA ILE A 234 -7.66 -33.20 -5.89
C ILE A 234 -7.41 -34.02 -4.62
N LEU A 235 -6.23 -34.64 -4.50
CA LEU A 235 -5.86 -35.45 -3.34
C LEU A 235 -5.78 -34.60 -2.07
N VAL A 236 -5.17 -33.41 -2.13
CA VAL A 236 -5.10 -32.48 -1.00
C VAL A 236 -6.50 -32.01 -0.60
N ALA A 237 -7.36 -31.65 -1.57
CA ALA A 237 -8.73 -31.25 -1.29
C ALA A 237 -9.57 -32.38 -0.68
N GLY A 238 -9.40 -33.61 -1.17
CA GLY A 238 -10.05 -34.81 -0.63
C GLY A 238 -9.61 -35.13 0.80
N ALA A 239 -8.30 -35.12 1.04
CA ALA A 239 -7.73 -35.33 2.37
C ALA A 239 -8.19 -34.25 3.37
N LEU A 240 -8.23 -32.98 2.95
CA LEU A 240 -8.73 -31.88 3.78
C LEU A 240 -10.22 -32.03 4.11
N LYS A 241 -11.05 -32.44 3.15
CA LYS A 241 -12.47 -32.74 3.38
C LYS A 241 -12.64 -33.87 4.39
N HIS A 242 -11.87 -34.95 4.27
CA HIS A 242 -11.92 -36.08 5.20
C HIS A 242 -11.49 -35.68 6.61
N ALA A 243 -10.39 -34.92 6.76
CA ALA A 243 -9.91 -34.43 8.04
C ALA A 243 -10.94 -33.52 8.74
N ARG A 244 -11.58 -32.61 7.99
CA ARG A 244 -12.66 -31.75 8.51
C ARG A 244 -13.87 -32.56 8.96
N ALA A 245 -14.25 -33.60 8.21
CA ALA A 245 -15.34 -34.49 8.60
C ALA A 245 -15.05 -35.23 9.91
N GLN A 246 -13.81 -35.71 10.10
CA GLN A 246 -13.38 -36.34 11.35
C GLN A 246 -13.42 -35.36 12.53
N GLN A 247 -12.93 -34.14 12.36
CA GLN A 247 -12.99 -33.09 13.39
C GLN A 247 -14.43 -32.80 13.82
N ASN A 248 -15.34 -32.63 12.85
CA ASN A 248 -16.76 -32.41 13.13
C ASN A 248 -17.41 -33.61 13.83
N SER A 249 -17.04 -34.85 13.47
CA SER A 249 -17.55 -36.04 14.17
C SER A 249 -17.03 -36.17 15.60
N SER A 250 -15.81 -35.71 15.87
CA SER A 250 -15.21 -35.73 17.21
C SER A 250 -15.74 -34.62 18.14
N SER A 251 -16.30 -33.54 17.59
CA SER A 251 -16.90 -32.44 18.36
C SER A 251 -18.39 -32.62 18.65
N GLU A 252 -19.02 -33.69 18.16
CA GLU A 252 -20.42 -34.07 18.48
C GLU A 252 -20.57 -35.26 19.46
N PRO A 253 -20.03 -35.28 20.70
CA PRO A 253 -20.33 -36.38 21.63
C PRO A 253 -21.45 -36.10 22.66
N ASN A 254 -22.10 -34.93 22.72
CA ASN A 254 -22.97 -34.58 23.87
C ASN A 254 -24.39 -34.04 23.55
N LYS A 255 -25.04 -34.46 22.46
CA LYS A 255 -26.45 -34.05 22.18
C LYS A 255 -27.45 -35.19 21.99
N ALA A 256 -27.02 -36.45 22.10
CA ALA A 256 -27.89 -37.63 21.86
C ALA A 256 -28.26 -38.43 23.13
N GLN A 257 -28.01 -37.90 24.34
CA GLN A 257 -28.55 -38.45 25.59
C GLN A 257 -29.37 -37.41 26.33
N THR A 258 -30.54 -37.09 25.79
CA THR A 258 -31.67 -36.57 26.56
C THR A 258 -32.90 -36.80 25.70
N VAL A 259 -33.94 -37.39 26.28
CA VAL A 259 -35.25 -37.72 25.69
C VAL A 259 -35.34 -39.09 24.98
N SER A 260 -35.53 -40.13 25.78
CA SER A 260 -36.45 -41.25 25.48
C SER A 260 -36.72 -42.09 26.74
N MET A 261 -37.44 -41.50 27.69
CA MET A 261 -38.26 -42.23 28.64
C MET A 261 -39.50 -41.36 28.90
N ASP A 262 -40.52 -41.48 28.04
CA ASP A 262 -41.90 -41.54 28.51
C ASP A 262 -42.88 -41.95 27.41
N SER A 263 -44.03 -42.48 27.83
CA SER A 263 -45.23 -42.92 27.09
C SER A 263 -45.40 -44.42 26.76
N THR A 264 -45.67 -45.15 27.84
CA THR A 264 -46.77 -46.11 28.03
C THR A 264 -47.90 -46.10 26.96
N SER A 265 -48.17 -47.27 26.36
CA SER A 265 -49.40 -47.59 25.61
C SER A 265 -50.53 -48.05 26.55
N PRO A 266 -51.80 -47.72 26.26
CA PRO A 266 -52.79 -48.81 26.16
C PRO A 266 -53.96 -48.56 25.17
N ALA A 267 -54.28 -49.57 24.35
CA ALA A 267 -55.57 -49.85 23.69
C ALA A 267 -55.33 -51.01 22.69
N GLU A 268 -56.18 -51.98 22.38
CA GLU A 268 -57.54 -52.43 22.73
C GLU A 268 -57.62 -53.86 22.12
N ILE A 269 -58.06 -54.87 22.88
CA ILE A 269 -59.31 -55.63 22.66
C ILE A 269 -59.55 -56.09 21.20
N GLU A 270 -59.15 -57.33 20.90
CA GLU A 270 -59.65 -58.12 19.78
C GLU A 270 -60.87 -58.95 20.22
N ASN A 271 -61.91 -58.93 19.39
CA ASN A 271 -63.09 -59.78 19.49
C ASN A 271 -62.76 -61.21 19.03
N SER A 272 -63.00 -62.22 19.87
CA SER A 272 -63.69 -63.51 19.61
C SER A 272 -63.66 -64.41 20.83
#